data_AF-A0A1Q5RWP9-F1
#
_entry.id   AF-A0A1Q5RWP9-F1
#
_cell.length_a   1.000
_cell.length_b   1.000
_cell.length_c   1.000
_cell.angle_alpha   90.00
_cell.angle_beta   90.00
_cell.angle_gamma   90.00
#
_symmetry.space_group_name_H-M   'P 1'
#
loop_
_entity.id
_entity.type
_entity.pdbx_description
1 polymer ?
#
loop_
_entity_poly.entity_id
_entity_poly.type
_entity_poly.pdbx_seq_one_letter_code
_entity_poly.pdbx_strand_id
1 'polypeptide(L)'
;MLPPSAYGTLRWGADHAWLADPVNPIRSVRRWCRRWAPWLTGAELDQLVDETKTSNKRWSHDDSAVTLGITVRDRQTLSLWFVGASDDRNYEMRLGIAKAKAAARARKSRAKNSSGRPPGRPRLEIPAWKAAGYNSKRTYQRHKALGTLAQNGTENASRSLSKNRKRDGIKVPPLMQPSVDLAGIDFERFGILKISVMKGRNVVSTWSRP
;
A
#
# COMPACT_ATOMS: atom_id res chain seq x y z
N MET A 1 -8.74 15.08 -34.57
CA MET A 1 -7.82 14.30 -33.70
C MET A 1 -7.69 15.05 -32.37
N LEU A 2 -8.11 14.45 -31.26
CA LEU A 2 -8.00 15.07 -29.93
C LEU A 2 -6.53 15.14 -29.51
N PRO A 3 -6.12 16.13 -28.69
CA PRO A 3 -4.79 16.16 -28.12
C PRO A 3 -4.57 14.87 -27.29
N PRO A 4 -3.36 14.28 -27.30
CA PRO A 4 -3.09 13.00 -26.65
C PRO A 4 -3.50 12.93 -25.17
N SER A 5 -3.42 14.06 -24.47
CA SER A 5 -3.81 14.18 -23.06
C SER A 5 -5.32 14.08 -22.83
N ALA A 6 -6.14 14.62 -23.73
CA ALA A 6 -7.59 14.56 -23.63
C ALA A 6 -8.10 13.14 -23.86
N TYR A 7 -7.46 12.39 -24.77
CA TYR A 7 -7.82 11.00 -25.03
C TYR A 7 -7.63 10.10 -23.80
N GLY A 8 -6.53 10.30 -23.07
CA GLY A 8 -6.23 9.54 -21.85
C GLY A 8 -7.32 9.69 -20.78
N THR A 9 -7.82 10.90 -20.56
CA THR A 9 -8.89 11.17 -19.58
C THR A 9 -10.23 10.57 -19.99
N LEU A 10 -10.58 10.66 -21.29
CA LEU A 10 -11.79 10.04 -21.82
C LEU A 10 -11.75 8.52 -21.69
N ARG A 11 -10.59 7.94 -22.01
CA ARG A 11 -10.30 6.52 -21.88
C ARG A 11 -10.44 6.04 -20.43
N TRP A 12 -9.81 6.77 -19.51
CA TRP A 12 -9.91 6.49 -18.08
C TRP A 12 -11.37 6.47 -17.60
N GLY A 13 -12.15 7.49 -17.98
CA GLY A 13 -13.55 7.58 -17.59
C GLY A 13 -14.43 6.51 -18.22
N ALA A 14 -14.19 6.16 -19.48
CA ALA A 14 -14.88 5.07 -20.18
C ALA A 14 -14.63 3.72 -19.50
N ASP A 15 -13.37 3.35 -19.21
CA ASP A 15 -13.05 2.09 -18.52
C ASP A 15 -13.73 2.01 -17.14
N HIS A 16 -13.82 3.12 -16.40
CA HIS A 16 -14.52 3.14 -15.10
C HIS A 16 -16.04 3.06 -15.25
N ALA A 17 -16.62 3.77 -16.22
CA ALA A 17 -18.06 3.70 -16.50
C ALA A 17 -18.47 2.28 -16.92
N TRP A 18 -17.63 1.59 -17.68
CA TRP A 18 -17.83 0.19 -18.05
C TRP A 18 -17.94 -0.73 -16.82
N LEU A 19 -17.07 -0.54 -15.83
CA LEU A 19 -17.07 -1.33 -14.60
C LEU A 19 -18.20 -0.96 -13.62
N ALA A 20 -18.69 0.28 -13.67
CA ALA A 20 -19.70 0.78 -12.74
C ALA A 20 -21.10 0.16 -12.96
N ASP A 21 -21.42 -0.26 -14.19
CA ASP A 21 -22.69 -0.91 -14.53
C ASP A 21 -22.41 -2.18 -15.37
N PRO A 22 -22.21 -3.34 -14.70
CA PRO A 22 -21.92 -4.59 -15.39
C PRO A 22 -23.12 -5.14 -16.18
N VAL A 23 -24.35 -4.66 -15.92
CA VAL A 23 -25.56 -5.12 -16.62
C VAL A 23 -25.65 -4.47 -18.00
N ASN A 24 -25.31 -3.18 -18.09
CA ASN A 24 -25.35 -2.42 -19.35
C ASN A 24 -24.10 -1.55 -19.54
N PRO A 25 -22.90 -2.14 -19.65
CA PRO A 25 -21.65 -1.39 -19.65
C PRO A 25 -21.54 -0.42 -20.83
N ILE A 26 -22.00 -0.81 -22.02
CA ILE A 26 -22.03 0.04 -23.22
C ILE A 26 -22.87 1.31 -22.95
N ARG A 27 -24.06 1.15 -22.37
CA ARG A 27 -24.94 2.29 -22.06
C ARG A 27 -24.29 3.22 -21.05
N SER A 28 -23.61 2.67 -20.05
CA SER A 28 -22.89 3.44 -19.03
C SER A 28 -21.77 4.28 -19.64
N VAL A 29 -20.92 3.69 -20.48
CA VAL A 29 -19.86 4.42 -21.20
C VAL A 29 -20.44 5.54 -22.06
N ARG A 30 -21.46 5.23 -22.87
CA ARG A 30 -22.11 6.25 -23.72
C ARG A 30 -22.72 7.39 -22.91
N ARG A 31 -23.36 7.09 -21.77
CA ARG A 31 -23.94 8.11 -20.88
C ARG A 31 -22.85 9.00 -20.26
N TRP A 32 -21.75 8.39 -19.82
CA TRP A 32 -20.61 9.11 -19.27
C TRP A 32 -20.00 10.05 -20.32
N CYS A 33 -19.70 9.53 -21.52
CA CYS A 33 -19.11 10.31 -22.61
C CYS A 33 -20.03 11.46 -23.05
N ARG A 34 -21.35 11.24 -23.17
CA ARG A 34 -22.30 12.31 -23.53
C ARG A 34 -22.36 13.43 -22.49
N ARG A 35 -22.12 13.12 -21.20
CA ARG A 35 -22.11 14.12 -20.13
C ARG A 35 -20.82 14.94 -20.14
N TRP A 36 -19.67 14.30 -20.33
CA TRP A 36 -18.36 14.93 -20.13
C TRP A 36 -17.65 15.35 -21.42
N ALA A 37 -18.06 14.77 -22.55
CA ALA A 37 -17.51 15.03 -23.89
C ALA A 37 -18.62 15.04 -24.95
N PRO A 38 -19.59 15.98 -24.86
CA PRO A 38 -20.70 16.08 -25.81
C PRO A 38 -20.28 16.39 -27.25
N TRP A 39 -19.05 16.83 -27.47
CA TRP A 39 -18.48 17.10 -28.79
C TRP A 39 -18.00 15.84 -29.53
N LEU A 40 -17.98 14.67 -28.88
CA LEU A 40 -17.65 13.41 -29.55
C LEU A 40 -18.73 13.04 -30.56
N THR A 41 -18.30 12.72 -31.78
CA THR A 41 -19.20 12.19 -32.81
C THR A 41 -19.67 10.78 -32.46
N GLY A 42 -20.76 10.32 -33.09
CA GLY A 42 -21.25 8.95 -32.89
C GLY A 42 -20.22 7.88 -33.22
N ALA A 43 -19.44 8.07 -34.29
CA ALA A 43 -18.39 7.14 -34.69
C ALA A 43 -17.23 7.08 -33.69
N GLU A 44 -16.77 8.23 -33.17
CA GLU A 44 -15.72 8.27 -32.14
C GLU A 44 -16.18 7.64 -30.82
N LEU A 45 -17.45 7.86 -30.46
CA LEU A 45 -18.07 7.23 -29.29
C LEU A 45 -18.09 5.70 -29.41
N ASP A 46 -18.44 5.19 -30.59
CA ASP A 46 -18.50 3.75 -30.87
C ASP A 46 -17.12 3.13 -30.86
N GLN A 47 -16.13 3.81 -31.46
CA GLN A 47 -14.73 3.41 -31.36
C GLN A 47 -14.26 3.33 -29.90
N LEU A 48 -14.57 4.35 -29.09
CA LEU A 48 -14.18 4.36 -27.68
C LEU A 48 -14.83 3.20 -26.91
N VAL A 49 -16.09 2.88 -27.20
CA VAL A 49 -16.80 1.73 -26.62
C VAL A 49 -16.12 0.41 -27.01
N ASP A 50 -15.77 0.22 -28.27
CA ASP A 50 -15.13 -1.02 -28.76
C ASP A 50 -13.74 -1.22 -28.15
N GLU A 51 -12.95 -0.15 -28.07
CA GLU A 51 -11.68 -0.19 -27.37
C GLU A 51 -11.89 -0.45 -25.87
N THR A 52 -12.95 0.10 -25.24
CA THR A 52 -13.29 -0.13 -23.81
C THR A 52 -13.64 -1.58 -23.54
N LYS A 53 -14.43 -2.17 -24.42
CA LYS A 53 -14.82 -3.58 -24.37
C LYS A 53 -13.63 -4.53 -24.40
N THR A 54 -12.59 -4.20 -25.16
CA THR A 54 -11.39 -5.02 -25.34
C THR A 54 -10.27 -4.72 -24.35
N SER A 55 -10.40 -3.65 -23.56
CA SER A 55 -9.38 -3.25 -22.60
C SER A 55 -9.43 -4.08 -21.34
N ASN A 56 -8.28 -4.67 -21.03
CA ASN A 56 -8.00 -5.28 -19.74
C ASN A 56 -7.24 -4.32 -18.81
N LYS A 57 -7.20 -3.02 -19.13
CA LYS A 57 -6.43 -2.04 -18.36
C LYS A 57 -7.06 -1.85 -16.99
N ARG A 58 -6.32 -2.24 -15.95
CA ARG A 58 -6.65 -1.89 -14.56
C ARG A 58 -5.90 -0.62 -14.20
N TRP A 59 -6.63 0.46 -13.99
CA TRP A 59 -6.05 1.74 -13.61
C TRP A 59 -5.59 1.68 -12.15
N SER A 60 -4.29 1.80 -11.92
CA SER A 60 -3.80 2.04 -10.56
C SER A 60 -4.17 3.46 -10.11
N HIS A 61 -4.06 3.70 -8.82
CA HIS A 61 -4.27 5.04 -8.25
C HIS A 61 -3.29 6.07 -8.81
N ASP A 62 -2.05 5.66 -9.09
CA ASP A 62 -1.03 6.53 -9.66
C ASP A 62 -1.24 6.74 -11.16
N ASP A 63 -1.62 5.69 -11.92
CA ASP A 63 -2.01 5.84 -13.33
C ASP A 63 -3.19 6.82 -13.47
N SER A 64 -4.15 6.71 -12.55
CA SER A 64 -5.29 7.62 -12.49
C SER A 64 -4.86 9.05 -12.19
N ALA A 65 -3.92 9.23 -11.25
CA ALA A 65 -3.40 10.55 -10.91
C ALA A 65 -2.64 11.20 -12.07
N VAL A 66 -1.78 10.44 -12.75
CA VAL A 66 -1.03 10.91 -13.92
C VAL A 66 -1.98 11.26 -15.06
N THR A 67 -2.95 10.39 -15.34
CA THR A 67 -3.90 10.59 -16.45
C THR A 67 -4.82 11.78 -16.22
N LEU A 68 -5.26 11.98 -14.98
CA LEU A 68 -6.10 13.12 -14.60
C LEU A 68 -5.29 14.38 -14.29
N GLY A 69 -3.96 14.31 -14.31
CA GLY A 69 -3.08 15.43 -13.93
C GLY A 69 -3.24 15.87 -12.47
N ILE A 70 -3.69 15.00 -11.57
CA ILE A 70 -3.96 15.34 -10.16
C ILE A 70 -2.64 15.47 -9.42
N THR A 71 -2.35 16.68 -8.93
CA THR A 71 -1.16 16.95 -8.10
C THR A 71 -1.40 16.61 -6.63
N VAL A 72 -0.34 16.59 -5.81
CA VAL A 72 -0.44 16.45 -4.35
C VAL A 72 -1.33 17.55 -3.77
N ARG A 73 -1.20 18.77 -4.29
CA ARG A 73 -2.00 19.93 -3.88
C ARG A 73 -3.48 19.70 -4.18
N ASP A 74 -3.81 19.26 -5.39
CA ASP A 74 -5.21 19.00 -5.78
C ASP A 74 -5.80 17.87 -4.94
N ARG A 75 -5.05 16.79 -4.74
CA ARG A 75 -5.45 15.67 -3.90
C ARG A 75 -5.77 16.11 -2.48
N GLN A 76 -4.92 16.94 -1.88
CA GLN A 76 -5.12 17.46 -0.52
C GLN A 76 -6.34 18.39 -0.46
N THR A 77 -6.45 19.30 -1.44
CA THR A 77 -7.55 20.28 -1.50
C THR A 77 -8.90 19.59 -1.68
N LEU A 78 -8.97 18.60 -2.56
CA LEU A 78 -10.18 17.81 -2.86
C LEU A 78 -10.39 16.64 -1.90
N SER A 79 -9.50 16.44 -0.93
CA SER A 79 -9.52 15.29 0.01
C SER A 79 -9.67 13.94 -0.70
N LEU A 80 -9.00 13.77 -1.85
CA LEU A 80 -9.03 12.52 -2.62
C LEU A 80 -8.10 11.49 -1.97
N TRP A 81 -8.63 10.64 -1.10
CA TRP A 81 -7.80 9.69 -0.35
C TRP A 81 -7.24 8.54 -1.21
N PHE A 82 -7.94 8.23 -2.30
CA PHE A 82 -7.65 7.06 -3.12
C PHE A 82 -6.74 7.37 -4.29
N VAL A 83 -6.71 8.61 -4.80
CA VAL A 83 -5.93 8.91 -5.99
C VAL A 83 -4.48 9.20 -5.60
N GLY A 84 -3.53 8.71 -6.41
CA GLY A 84 -2.12 9.06 -6.30
C GLY A 84 -1.90 10.56 -6.54
N ALA A 85 -0.64 10.97 -6.73
CA ALA A 85 -0.35 12.31 -7.19
C ALA A 85 0.72 12.27 -8.28
N SER A 86 0.48 12.99 -9.37
CA SER A 86 1.35 12.99 -10.55
C SER A 86 2.73 13.61 -10.28
N ASP A 87 2.80 14.57 -9.37
CA ASP A 87 4.00 15.32 -8.99
C ASP A 87 4.66 14.81 -7.70
N ASP A 88 4.28 13.62 -7.21
CA ASP A 88 4.89 13.07 -6.01
C ASP A 88 6.32 12.56 -6.27
N ARG A 89 7.27 13.48 -6.10
CA ARG A 89 8.71 13.25 -6.21
C ARG A 89 9.24 12.15 -5.28
N ASN A 90 8.49 11.79 -4.23
CA ASN A 90 8.87 10.78 -3.26
C ASN A 90 8.20 9.42 -3.48
N TYR A 91 7.52 9.21 -4.61
CA TYR A 91 6.81 7.96 -4.91
C TYR A 91 7.69 6.72 -4.74
N GLU A 92 8.85 6.68 -5.42
CA GLU A 92 9.80 5.55 -5.35
C GLU A 92 10.29 5.30 -3.92
N MET A 93 10.48 6.38 -3.16
CA MET A 93 10.87 6.29 -1.75
C MET A 93 9.75 5.68 -0.90
N ARG A 94 8.49 6.12 -1.09
CA ARG A 94 7.31 5.53 -0.39
C ARG A 94 7.13 4.05 -0.75
N LEU A 95 7.28 3.70 -2.03
CA LEU A 95 7.20 2.34 -2.52
C LEU A 95 8.31 1.45 -1.92
N GLY A 96 9.54 1.95 -1.87
CA GLY A 96 10.68 1.28 -1.23
C GLY A 96 10.44 1.01 0.25
N ILE A 97 9.93 2.00 1.00
CA ILE A 97 9.56 1.84 2.41
C ILE A 97 8.44 0.81 2.58
N ALA A 98 7.42 0.82 1.72
CA ALA A 98 6.33 -0.15 1.76
C ALA A 98 6.82 -1.59 1.52
N LYS A 99 7.66 -1.80 0.50
CA LYS A 99 8.31 -3.10 0.21
C LYS A 99 9.15 -3.58 1.38
N ALA A 100 9.97 -2.70 1.96
CA ALA A 100 10.79 -3.03 3.13
C ALA A 100 9.94 -3.46 4.35
N LYS A 101 8.86 -2.72 4.63
CA LYS A 101 7.91 -3.07 5.70
C LYS A 101 7.22 -4.41 5.43
N ALA A 102 6.77 -4.66 4.20
CA ALA A 102 6.14 -5.93 3.82
C ALA A 102 7.11 -7.11 3.98
N ALA A 103 8.35 -6.96 3.52
CA ALA A 103 9.39 -7.98 3.70
C ALA A 103 9.68 -8.26 5.18
N ALA A 104 9.76 -7.22 6.01
CA ALA A 104 9.94 -7.38 7.46
C ALA A 104 8.77 -8.13 8.11
N ARG A 105 7.52 -7.81 7.74
CA ARG A 105 6.33 -8.55 8.21
C ARG A 105 6.36 -10.01 7.76
N ALA A 106 6.73 -10.27 6.50
CA ALA A 106 6.86 -11.64 5.98
C ALA A 106 7.91 -12.45 6.74
N ARG A 107 9.09 -11.86 7.03
CA ARG A 107 10.13 -12.50 7.86
C ARG A 107 9.61 -12.84 9.26
N LYS A 108 8.90 -11.91 9.91
CA LYS A 108 8.29 -12.17 11.23
C LYS A 108 7.24 -13.27 11.19
N SER A 109 6.39 -13.26 10.16
CA SER A 109 5.39 -14.31 9.96
C SER A 109 6.05 -15.68 9.79
N ARG A 110 7.08 -15.77 8.94
CA ARG A 110 7.87 -16.99 8.75
C ARG A 110 8.56 -17.42 10.03
N ALA A 111 9.14 -16.51 10.80
CA ALA A 111 9.77 -16.84 12.08
C ALA A 111 8.76 -17.32 13.14
N LYS A 112 7.56 -16.73 13.19
CA LYS A 112 6.49 -17.16 14.10
C LYS A 112 5.94 -18.54 13.72
N ASN A 113 5.79 -18.80 12.43
CA ASN A 113 5.22 -20.04 11.91
C ASN A 113 6.28 -21.13 11.66
N SER A 114 7.57 -20.77 11.76
CA SER A 114 8.68 -21.70 11.80
C SER A 114 8.55 -22.51 13.08
N SER A 115 8.36 -23.82 12.94
CA SER A 115 8.37 -24.76 14.07
C SER A 115 9.78 -24.97 14.65
N GLY A 116 10.78 -24.17 14.26
CA GLY A 116 12.19 -24.35 14.59
C GLY A 116 12.82 -25.60 13.98
N ARG A 117 12.04 -26.37 13.21
CA ARG A 117 12.41 -27.68 12.70
C ARG A 117 13.01 -27.55 11.30
N PRO A 118 14.16 -28.18 11.03
CA PRO A 118 14.67 -28.31 9.67
C PRO A 118 13.64 -29.06 8.80
N PRO A 119 13.35 -28.57 7.58
CA PRO A 119 12.51 -29.29 6.64
C PRO A 119 13.11 -30.68 6.35
N GLY A 120 12.24 -31.70 6.23
CA GLY A 120 12.65 -33.05 5.82
C GLY A 120 13.00 -34.04 6.94
N ARG A 121 13.13 -33.62 8.20
CA ARG A 121 13.28 -34.60 9.30
C ARG A 121 11.90 -35.22 9.59
N PRO A 122 11.71 -36.55 9.64
CA PRO A 122 10.45 -37.17 10.05
C PRO A 122 10.19 -36.90 11.53
N ARG A 123 8.95 -36.56 11.91
CA ARG A 123 8.57 -36.36 13.32
C ARG A 123 8.90 -37.65 14.05
N LEU A 124 9.82 -37.60 15.02
CA LEU A 124 9.97 -38.67 15.99
C LEU A 124 8.68 -38.61 16.81
N GLU A 125 7.64 -39.24 16.29
CA GLU A 125 6.36 -39.37 16.96
C GLU A 125 6.56 -40.40 18.07
N ILE A 126 7.21 -39.97 19.15
CA ILE A 126 7.07 -40.68 20.41
C ILE A 126 5.57 -40.63 20.72
N PRO A 127 4.87 -41.78 20.74
CA PRO A 127 3.45 -41.79 20.99
C PRO A 127 3.17 -41.08 22.32
N ALA A 128 2.14 -40.24 22.37
CA ALA A 128 1.86 -39.38 23.53
C ALA A 128 1.84 -40.13 24.88
N TRP A 129 1.43 -41.40 24.87
CA TRP A 129 1.43 -42.26 26.05
C TRP A 129 2.84 -42.58 26.57
N LYS A 130 3.81 -42.79 25.68
CA LYS A 130 5.20 -43.08 26.03
C LYS A 130 5.93 -41.81 26.48
N ALA A 131 5.62 -40.66 25.85
CA ALA A 131 6.13 -39.36 26.26
C ALA A 131 5.61 -38.94 27.66
N ALA A 132 4.38 -39.34 28.01
CA ALA A 132 3.80 -39.14 29.32
C ALA A 132 4.22 -40.20 30.38
N GLY A 133 5.18 -41.08 30.05
CA GLY A 133 5.73 -42.07 30.98
C GLY A 133 4.85 -43.31 31.21
N TYR A 134 3.79 -43.51 30.43
CA TYR A 134 2.97 -44.71 30.52
C TYR A 134 3.58 -45.86 29.71
N ASN A 135 3.41 -47.09 30.21
CA ASN A 135 3.88 -48.30 29.53
C ASN A 135 2.88 -48.83 28.47
N SER A 136 1.66 -48.27 28.40
CA SER A 136 0.62 -48.70 27.46
C SER A 136 -0.32 -47.56 27.07
N LYS A 137 -0.72 -47.55 25.79
CA LYS A 137 -1.75 -46.65 25.22
C LYS A 137 -3.08 -46.74 25.98
N ARG A 138 -3.47 -47.94 26.42
CA ARG A 138 -4.75 -48.18 27.11
C ARG A 138 -4.77 -47.48 28.47
N THR A 139 -3.69 -47.58 29.23
CA THR A 139 -3.53 -46.94 30.54
C THR A 139 -3.57 -45.42 30.42
N TYR A 140 -2.87 -44.86 29.43
CA TYR A 140 -2.89 -43.43 29.14
C TYR A 140 -4.30 -42.92 28.80
N GLN A 141 -5.05 -43.63 27.94
CA GLN A 141 -6.42 -43.24 27.59
C GLN A 141 -7.37 -43.32 28.78
N ARG A 142 -7.21 -44.31 29.66
CA ARG A 142 -7.99 -44.43 30.90
C ARG A 142 -7.73 -43.25 31.84
N HIS A 143 -6.47 -42.88 32.06
CA HIS A 143 -6.12 -41.71 32.88
C HIS A 143 -6.58 -40.39 32.26
N LYS A 144 -6.51 -40.27 30.92
CA LYS A 144 -7.03 -39.12 30.19
C LYS A 144 -8.55 -38.97 30.34
N ALA A 145 -9.29 -40.08 30.26
CA ALA A 145 -10.75 -40.08 30.43
C ALA A 145 -11.17 -39.78 31.89
N LEU A 146 -10.34 -40.16 32.86
CA LEU A 146 -10.54 -39.89 34.28
C LEU A 146 -10.05 -38.50 34.73
N GLY A 147 -9.53 -37.67 33.81
CA GLY A 147 -9.05 -36.31 34.12
C GLY A 147 -7.80 -36.25 35.02
N THR A 148 -7.12 -37.36 35.28
CA THR A 148 -5.97 -37.45 36.20
C THR A 148 -4.62 -37.12 35.55
N LEU A 149 -4.61 -36.62 34.31
CA LEU A 149 -3.40 -36.07 33.69
C LEU A 149 -3.08 -34.72 34.34
N ALA A 150 -2.38 -34.78 35.47
CA ALA A 150 -1.80 -33.62 36.13
C ALA A 150 -0.97 -32.83 35.12
N GLN A 151 -1.27 -31.53 35.01
CA GLN A 151 -0.54 -30.54 34.22
C GLN A 151 0.87 -30.34 34.82
N ASN A 152 1.76 -31.31 34.60
CA ASN A 152 3.15 -31.14 34.96
C ASN A 152 3.83 -30.23 33.92
N GLY A 153 4.08 -28.99 34.33
CA GLY A 153 5.19 -28.18 33.84
C GLY A 153 5.05 -27.60 32.43
N THR A 154 4.16 -26.62 32.26
CA THR A 154 4.48 -25.52 31.36
C THR A 154 4.47 -24.25 32.18
N GLU A 155 5.60 -23.97 32.83
CA GLU A 155 5.88 -22.62 33.30
C GLU A 155 5.71 -21.69 32.11
N ASN A 156 4.68 -20.85 32.20
CA ASN A 156 4.40 -19.80 31.26
C ASN A 156 5.56 -18.79 31.28
N ALA A 157 6.59 -19.03 30.47
CA ALA A 157 7.62 -18.05 30.11
C ALA A 157 7.03 -16.84 29.33
N SER A 158 5.70 -16.71 29.23
CA SER A 158 4.98 -15.69 28.48
C SER A 158 4.82 -14.36 29.22
N ARG A 159 5.26 -14.23 30.49
CA ARG A 159 5.09 -12.99 31.28
C ARG A 159 6.29 -12.04 31.33
N SER A 160 7.43 -12.32 30.68
CA SER A 160 8.62 -11.45 30.76
C SER A 160 8.88 -10.53 29.54
N LEU A 161 7.96 -10.43 28.58
CA LEU A 161 8.17 -9.60 27.36
C LEU A 161 7.50 -8.21 27.39
N SER A 162 6.87 -7.80 28.49
CA SER A 162 6.37 -6.42 28.62
C SER A 162 7.44 -5.54 29.24
N LYS A 163 8.20 -4.81 28.40
CA LYS A 163 8.58 -3.41 28.63
C LYS A 163 9.41 -2.76 27.52
N ASN A 164 9.96 -3.48 26.53
CA ASN A 164 10.87 -2.88 25.53
C ASN A 164 10.64 -3.30 24.05
N ARG A 165 9.39 -3.48 23.58
CA ARG A 165 9.16 -3.63 22.13
C ARG A 165 9.26 -2.28 21.44
N LYS A 166 10.48 -1.89 21.05
CA LYS A 166 10.69 -0.95 19.93
C LYS A 166 9.92 -1.54 18.74
N ARG A 167 8.92 -0.80 18.26
CA ARG A 167 8.08 -1.18 17.12
C ARG A 167 9.02 -1.44 15.92
N ASP A 168 9.21 -2.72 15.64
CA ASP A 168 9.88 -3.30 14.49
C ASP A 168 11.41 -3.23 14.35
N GLY A 169 12.18 -2.49 15.16
CA GLY A 169 13.65 -2.52 15.11
C GLY A 169 14.25 -2.08 13.75
N ILE A 170 13.41 -1.58 12.84
CA ILE A 170 13.82 -0.99 11.58
C ILE A 170 14.33 0.40 11.92
N LYS A 171 15.65 0.59 11.94
CA LYS A 171 16.25 1.92 11.81
C LYS A 171 15.86 2.43 10.43
N VAL A 172 14.81 3.23 10.36
CA VAL A 172 14.53 4.03 9.16
C VAL A 172 15.71 5.01 9.06
N PRO A 173 16.51 4.99 7.99
CA PRO A 173 17.56 5.99 7.84
C PRO A 173 16.91 7.38 7.93
N PRO A 174 17.52 8.33 8.65
CA PRO A 174 16.98 9.68 8.69
C PRO A 174 16.82 10.15 7.25
N LEU A 175 15.64 10.68 6.94
CA LEU A 175 15.39 11.31 5.65
C LEU A 175 16.52 12.32 5.43
N MET A 176 17.45 12.02 4.51
CA MET A 176 18.24 13.07 3.89
C MET A 176 17.20 13.92 3.18
N GLN A 177 16.77 14.97 3.87
CA GLN A 177 16.07 16.05 3.19
C GLN A 177 17.05 16.48 2.10
N PRO A 178 16.67 16.43 0.81
CA PRO A 178 17.51 17.05 -0.20
C PRO A 178 17.72 18.49 0.27
N SER A 179 18.96 18.89 0.50
CA SER A 179 19.29 20.30 0.65
C SER A 179 18.84 20.91 -0.67
N VAL A 180 17.67 21.55 -0.65
CA VAL A 180 17.20 22.29 -1.81
C VAL A 180 18.21 23.42 -1.93
N ASP A 181 19.10 23.31 -2.92
CA ASP A 181 20.06 24.34 -3.22
C ASP A 181 19.27 25.50 -3.85
N LEU A 182 18.84 26.42 -3.00
CA LEU A 182 18.08 27.61 -3.39
C LEU A 182 18.98 28.62 -4.10
N ALA A 183 20.30 28.43 -4.12
CA ALA A 183 21.25 29.36 -4.75
C ALA A 183 21.14 29.42 -6.27
N GLY A 184 20.52 28.41 -6.91
CA GLY A 184 20.32 28.35 -8.36
C GLY A 184 18.95 28.81 -8.86
N ILE A 185 18.04 29.22 -7.98
CA ILE A 185 16.67 29.60 -8.35
C ILE A 185 16.57 31.14 -8.36
N ASP A 186 16.35 31.71 -9.52
CA ASP A 186 16.07 33.15 -9.68
C ASP A 186 14.64 33.47 -9.22
N PHE A 187 14.51 33.80 -7.94
CA PHE A 187 13.25 34.20 -7.33
C PHE A 187 12.77 35.59 -7.75
N GLU A 188 13.65 36.41 -8.35
CA GLU A 188 13.30 37.76 -8.81
C GLU A 188 12.36 37.69 -10.02
N ARG A 189 12.57 36.72 -10.91
CA ARG A 189 11.67 36.43 -12.03
C ARG A 189 10.22 36.19 -11.60
N PHE A 190 10.01 35.76 -10.36
CA PHE A 190 8.69 35.43 -9.81
C PHE A 190 8.13 36.49 -8.85
N GLY A 191 8.84 37.62 -8.65
CA GLY A 191 8.42 38.69 -7.75
C GLY A 191 8.42 38.30 -6.27
N ILE A 192 9.18 37.28 -5.88
CA ILE A 192 9.21 36.76 -4.49
C ILE A 192 10.32 37.50 -3.71
N LEU A 193 9.91 38.35 -2.77
CA LEU A 193 10.82 39.22 -2.00
C LEU A 193 11.38 38.60 -0.71
N LYS A 194 10.73 37.55 -0.19
CA LYS A 194 11.14 36.88 1.05
C LYS A 194 10.66 35.43 1.09
N ILE A 195 11.55 34.52 1.49
CA ILE A 195 11.25 33.10 1.69
C ILE A 195 11.63 32.72 3.12
N SER A 196 10.71 32.08 3.84
CA SER A 196 10.98 31.51 5.16
C SER A 196 10.78 30.01 5.11
N VAL A 197 11.84 29.24 5.38
CA VAL A 197 11.77 27.79 5.47
C VAL A 197 11.49 27.42 6.91
N MET A 198 10.39 26.72 7.16
CA MET A 198 9.94 26.36 8.51
C MET A 198 10.12 24.86 8.80
N LYS A 199 10.43 24.51 10.05
CA LYS A 199 10.39 23.14 10.58
C LYS A 199 9.51 23.14 11.82
N GLY A 200 8.27 22.69 11.64
CA GLY A 200 7.23 22.85 12.65
C GLY A 200 6.87 24.33 12.82
N ARG A 201 6.82 24.81 14.07
CA ARG A 201 6.55 26.23 14.37
C ARG A 201 7.79 27.13 14.28
N ASN A 202 8.97 26.55 14.07
CA ASN A 202 10.23 27.28 14.09
C ASN A 202 10.67 27.61 12.67
N VAL A 203 11.16 28.83 12.47
CA VAL A 203 11.82 29.25 11.23
C VAL A 203 13.25 28.69 11.24
N VAL A 204 13.61 27.92 10.23
CA VAL A 204 14.92 27.23 10.10
C VAL A 204 15.88 28.05 9.27
N SER A 205 15.38 28.71 8.24
CA SER A 205 16.14 29.68 7.46
C SER A 205 15.21 30.75 6.94
N THR A 206 15.72 31.98 6.87
CA THR A 206 15.04 33.10 6.24
C THR A 206 15.96 33.66 5.19
N TRP A 207 15.46 33.71 3.96
CA TRP A 207 16.07 34.46 2.88
C TRP A 207 15.23 35.71 2.68
N SER A 208 15.83 36.85 2.99
CA SER A 208 15.32 38.18 2.65
C SER A 208 16.46 38.96 2.02
N ARG A 209 16.13 39.83 1.06
CA ARG A 209 17.08 40.81 0.57
C ARG A 209 17.57 41.70 1.73
N PRO A 210 18.84 42.17 1.72
CA PRO A 210 19.20 43.39 2.44
C PRO A 210 18.39 44.59 1.93
#